data_AF-A0A7V8XNJ4-F1
#
_entry.id   AF-A0A7V8XNJ4-F1
#
_cell.length_a   1.000
_cell.length_b   1.000
_cell.length_c   1.000
_cell.angle_alpha   90.00
_cell.angle_beta   90.00
_cell.angle_gamma   90.00
#
_symmetry.space_group_name_H-M   'P 1'
#
loop_
_entity.id
_entity.type
_entity.pdbx_description
1 polymer ?
#
loop_
_entity_poly.entity_id
_entity_poly.type
_entity_poly.pdbx_seq_one_letter_code
_entity_poly.pdbx_strand_id
1 'polypeptide(L)'
;YLDRATPAELEQVVREYGNAIRDLAIANIFPGDLLWRNFGVTRDGRVVFYDYDELEYLTDVNFRRIPPPPNPEAELSGEPWYGVHRNDVFPEEFATFLLGDPRLREPFLRHHAALLEPEFWQDCQRRVEAGELVDFFPYPESLRFRNRNRNRNRNRNRNRN
;
A
#
# COMPACT_ATOMS: atom_id res chain seq x y z
N TYR A 1 -13.84 -7.58 11.98
CA TYR A 1 -13.75 -6.13 12.27
C TYR A 1 -14.41 -5.32 11.16
N LEU A 2 -14.03 -5.54 9.89
CA LEU A 2 -14.53 -4.80 8.72
C LEU A 2 -16.07 -4.83 8.55
N ASP A 3 -16.74 -5.95 8.84
CA ASP A 3 -18.19 -6.08 8.63
C ASP A 3 -19.07 -5.23 9.56
N ARG A 4 -18.51 -4.76 10.69
CA ARG A 4 -19.24 -3.99 11.70
C ARG A 4 -18.80 -2.52 11.77
N ALA A 5 -17.83 -2.12 10.95
CA ALA A 5 -17.26 -0.78 10.97
C ALA A 5 -18.18 0.22 10.28
N THR A 6 -18.26 1.43 10.83
CA THR A 6 -18.86 2.57 10.14
C THR A 6 -18.03 2.96 8.91
N PRO A 7 -18.59 3.68 7.93
CA PRO A 7 -17.83 4.11 6.75
C PRO A 7 -16.54 4.89 7.08
N ALA A 8 -16.57 5.71 8.14
CA ALA A 8 -15.39 6.48 8.57
C ALA A 8 -14.30 5.59 9.18
N GLU A 9 -14.68 4.60 9.99
CA GLU A 9 -13.74 3.62 10.55
C GLU A 9 -13.14 2.76 9.44
N LEU A 10 -13.95 2.38 8.45
CA LEU A 10 -13.50 1.61 7.31
C LEU A 10 -12.46 2.36 6.47
N GLU A 11 -12.72 3.62 6.14
CA GLU A 11 -11.75 4.47 5.42
C GLU A 11 -10.46 4.62 6.24
N GLN A 12 -10.55 4.77 7.56
CA GLN A 12 -9.37 4.86 8.42
C GLN A 12 -8.54 3.57 8.40
N VAL A 13 -9.17 2.40 8.48
CA VAL A 13 -8.47 1.11 8.37
C VAL A 13 -7.81 0.94 7.01
N VAL A 14 -8.50 1.30 5.93
CA VAL A 14 -7.95 1.21 4.56
C VAL A 14 -6.73 2.12 4.41
N ARG A 15 -6.77 3.31 5.01
CA ARG A 15 -5.61 4.23 5.03
C ARG A 15 -4.44 3.62 5.78
N GLU A 16 -4.66 3.09 6.99
CA GLU A 16 -3.59 2.47 7.79
C GLU A 16 -3.04 1.20 7.13
N TYR A 17 -3.89 0.41 6.47
CA TYR A 17 -3.47 -0.78 5.73
C TYR A 17 -2.51 -0.45 4.60
N GLY A 18 -2.85 0.50 3.72
CA GLY A 18 -1.93 0.89 2.65
C GLY A 18 -0.68 1.60 3.18
N ASN A 19 -0.77 2.33 4.29
CA ASN A 19 0.41 2.88 4.96
C ASN A 19 1.34 1.78 5.47
N ALA A 20 0.79 0.72 6.09
CA ALA A 20 1.59 -0.41 6.55
C ALA A 20 2.35 -1.09 5.41
N ILE A 21 1.72 -1.25 4.23
CA ILE A 21 2.39 -1.79 3.04
C ILE A 21 3.53 -0.88 2.59
N ARG A 22 3.30 0.44 2.54
CA ARG A 22 4.34 1.41 2.16
C ARG A 22 5.50 1.38 3.15
N ASP A 23 5.20 1.29 4.44
CA ASP A 23 6.20 1.23 5.51
C ASP A 23 7.08 -0.03 5.39
N LEU A 24 6.48 -1.17 5.02
CA LEU A 24 7.23 -2.40 4.72
C LEU A 24 8.11 -2.23 3.47
N ALA A 25 7.57 -1.66 2.40
CA ALA A 25 8.31 -1.44 1.15
C ALA A 25 9.55 -0.55 1.35
N ILE A 26 9.42 0.58 2.07
CA ILE A 26 10.57 1.46 2.35
C ILE A 26 11.59 0.82 3.29
N ALA A 27 11.20 -0.19 4.06
CA ALA A 27 12.06 -0.98 4.91
C ALA A 27 12.73 -2.16 4.16
N ASN A 28 12.64 -2.20 2.83
CA ASN A 28 13.13 -3.28 1.97
C ASN A 28 12.42 -4.63 2.20
N ILE A 29 11.16 -4.63 2.64
CA ILE A 29 10.39 -5.85 2.89
C ILE A 29 9.18 -5.91 1.93
N PHE A 30 9.09 -7.00 1.19
CA PHE A 30 7.90 -7.37 0.43
C PHE A 30 7.12 -8.46 1.17
N PRO A 31 5.83 -8.25 1.50
CA PRO A 31 5.06 -9.20 2.30
C PRO A 31 4.70 -10.54 1.63
N GLY A 32 4.87 -10.65 0.32
CA GLY A 32 4.35 -11.77 -0.46
C GLY A 32 2.83 -11.65 -0.65
N ASP A 33 2.06 -12.14 0.33
CA ASP A 33 0.59 -12.12 0.31
C ASP A 33 0.03 -10.90 1.05
N LEU A 34 -0.52 -9.96 0.27
CA LEU A 34 -1.11 -8.72 0.77
C LEU A 34 -2.54 -8.90 1.32
N LEU A 35 -3.12 -10.09 1.33
CA LEU A 35 -4.51 -10.30 1.72
C LEU A 35 -4.83 -9.79 3.13
N TRP A 36 -6.02 -9.20 3.29
CA TRP A 36 -6.50 -8.60 4.55
C TRP A 36 -6.38 -9.53 5.78
N ARG A 37 -6.45 -10.85 5.56
CA ARG A 37 -6.32 -11.88 6.60
C ARG A 37 -4.91 -11.99 7.20
N ASN A 38 -3.90 -11.35 6.61
CA ASN A 38 -2.52 -11.33 7.10
C ASN A 38 -2.21 -10.06 7.91
N PHE A 39 -3.22 -9.20 8.08
CA PHE A 39 -3.11 -7.91 8.75
C PHE A 39 -4.06 -7.83 9.95
N GLY A 40 -3.51 -7.42 11.09
CA GLY A 40 -4.23 -7.23 12.33
C GLY A 40 -4.54 -5.76 12.56
N VAL A 41 -5.73 -5.46 13.07
CA VAL A 41 -6.10 -4.13 13.55
C VAL A 41 -5.96 -4.09 15.07
N THR A 42 -5.07 -3.25 15.54
CA THR A 42 -4.84 -2.99 16.97
C THR A 42 -5.99 -2.18 17.59
N ARG A 43 -6.01 -2.08 18.92
CA ARG A 43 -7.06 -1.36 19.65
C ARG A 43 -7.09 0.15 19.36
N ASP A 44 -5.94 0.73 19.04
CA ASP A 44 -5.79 2.14 18.62
C ASP A 44 -5.95 2.33 17.11
N GLY A 45 -6.34 1.29 16.37
CA GLY A 45 -6.68 1.36 14.95
C GLY A 45 -5.49 1.28 14.00
N ARG A 46 -4.28 0.97 14.49
CA ARG A 46 -3.11 0.69 13.65
C ARG A 46 -3.25 -0.67 12.98
N VAL A 47 -2.79 -0.75 11.74
CA VAL A 47 -2.71 -2.00 10.97
C VAL A 47 -1.29 -2.55 11.05
N VAL A 48 -1.17 -3.83 11.37
CA VAL A 48 0.11 -4.53 11.55
C VAL A 48 0.10 -5.82 10.75
N PHE A 49 1.15 -6.05 9.97
CA PHE A 49 1.38 -7.31 9.27
C PHE A 49 1.98 -8.37 10.20
N TYR A 50 1.49 -9.61 10.14
CA TYR A 50 1.91 -10.67 11.06
C TYR A 50 2.25 -12.02 10.41
N ASP A 51 2.05 -12.19 9.10
CA ASP A 51 2.31 -13.46 8.41
C ASP A 51 3.71 -13.46 7.78
N TYR A 52 4.69 -14.05 8.46
CA TYR A 52 6.10 -13.91 8.06
C TYR A 52 6.62 -15.01 7.12
N ASP A 53 5.79 -15.98 6.76
CA ASP A 53 6.24 -17.18 6.03
C ASP A 53 6.60 -16.87 4.56
N GLU A 54 5.98 -15.84 3.98
CA GLU A 54 6.12 -15.44 2.56
C GLU A 54 6.93 -14.15 2.37
N LEU A 55 7.67 -13.70 3.40
CA LEU A 55 8.49 -12.49 3.27
C LEU A 55 9.64 -12.66 2.28
N GLU A 56 9.77 -11.70 1.37
CA GLU A 56 10.95 -11.55 0.51
C GLU A 56 11.56 -10.15 0.69
N TYR A 57 12.85 -9.99 0.38
CA TYR A 57 13.42 -8.65 0.27
C TYR A 57 12.82 -7.95 -0.93
N LEU A 58 12.49 -6.66 -0.78
CA LEU A 58 11.92 -5.89 -1.88
C LEU A 58 12.85 -5.90 -3.10
N THR A 59 14.16 -5.83 -2.89
CA THR A 59 15.19 -5.88 -3.95
C THR A 59 15.26 -7.21 -4.71
N ASP A 60 14.73 -8.30 -4.15
CA ASP A 60 14.79 -9.63 -4.79
C ASP A 60 13.54 -9.92 -5.66
N VAL A 61 12.55 -9.03 -5.60
CA VAL A 61 11.28 -9.12 -6.33
C VAL A 61 11.38 -8.39 -7.67
N ASN A 62 10.82 -8.96 -8.73
CA ASN A 62 10.77 -8.34 -10.04
C ASN A 62 9.38 -7.75 -10.32
N PHE A 63 9.20 -6.47 -10.00
CA PHE A 63 7.93 -5.78 -10.25
C PHE A 63 7.77 -5.42 -11.72
N ARG A 64 6.73 -5.96 -12.35
CA ARG A 64 6.48 -5.81 -13.79
C ARG A 64 5.05 -5.34 -14.04
N ARG A 65 4.87 -4.70 -15.19
CA ARG A 65 3.56 -4.41 -15.75
C ARG A 65 3.06 -5.62 -16.52
N ILE A 66 1.77 -5.94 -16.38
CA ILE A 66 1.12 -6.94 -17.23
C ILE A 66 1.18 -6.41 -18.67
N PRO A 67 1.80 -7.12 -19.62
CA PRO A 67 1.86 -6.67 -21.01
C PRO A 67 0.45 -6.63 -21.60
N PRO A 68 0.14 -5.71 -22.54
CA PRO A 68 -1.16 -5.70 -23.19
C PRO A 68 -1.41 -7.00 -23.96
N PRO A 69 -2.67 -7.44 -24.07
CA PRO A 69 -3.00 -8.65 -24.83
C PRO A 69 -2.65 -8.45 -26.31
N PRO A 70 -1.95 -9.41 -26.96
CA PRO A 70 -1.57 -9.29 -28.36
C PRO A 70 -2.77 -9.44 -29.32
N ASN A 71 -3.85 -10.06 -28.86
CA ASN A 71 -5.07 -10.31 -29.62
C ASN A 71 -6.28 -10.52 -28.68
N PRO A 72 -7.53 -10.46 -29.19
CA PRO A 72 -8.74 -10.65 -28.37
C PRO A 72 -8.83 -12.03 -27.72
N GLU A 73 -8.28 -13.07 -28.36
CA GLU A 73 -8.30 -14.43 -27.81
C GLU A 73 -7.49 -14.54 -26.52
N ALA A 74 -6.35 -13.84 -26.44
CA ALA A 74 -5.53 -13.79 -25.23
C ALA A 74 -6.21 -13.06 -24.07
N GLU A 75 -7.04 -12.04 -24.35
CA GLU A 75 -7.80 -11.32 -23.32
C GLU A 75 -8.87 -12.20 -22.67
N LEU A 76 -9.44 -13.14 -23.43
CA LEU A 76 -10.45 -14.10 -22.97
C LEU A 76 -9.84 -15.39 -22.40
N SER A 77 -8.53 -15.57 -22.50
CA SER A 77 -7.81 -16.74 -22.00
C SER A 77 -7.80 -16.76 -20.47
N GLY A 78 -8.02 -17.94 -19.88
CA GLY A 78 -7.82 -18.16 -18.44
C GLY A 78 -6.35 -18.33 -18.05
N GLU A 79 -5.45 -18.51 -19.02
CA GLU A 79 -4.01 -18.64 -18.82
C GLU A 79 -3.27 -17.38 -19.30
N PRO A 80 -2.23 -16.90 -18.57
CA PRO A 80 -1.39 -15.80 -19.02
C PRO A 80 -0.69 -16.09 -20.36
N TRP A 81 -0.70 -15.12 -21.27
CA TRP A 81 0.03 -15.20 -22.57
C TRP A 81 1.50 -14.77 -22.47
N TYR A 82 1.94 -14.35 -21.29
CA TYR A 82 3.29 -13.86 -21.03
C TYR A 82 4.02 -14.76 -20.04
N GLY A 83 5.35 -14.81 -20.16
CA GLY A 83 6.18 -15.57 -19.23
C GLY A 83 6.19 -14.95 -17.84
N VAL A 84 5.87 -15.77 -16.84
CA VAL A 84 5.93 -15.44 -15.41
C VAL A 84 7.07 -16.22 -14.78
N HIS A 85 8.01 -15.52 -14.16
CA HIS A 85 9.10 -16.11 -13.37
C HIS A 85 8.74 -16.16 -11.87
N ARG A 86 9.47 -16.95 -11.08
CA ARG A 86 9.19 -17.17 -9.64
C ARG A 86 9.02 -15.88 -8.84
N ASN A 87 9.85 -14.87 -9.13
CA ASN A 87 9.87 -13.62 -8.37
C ASN A 87 9.16 -12.48 -9.10
N ASP A 88 8.45 -12.76 -10.20
CA ASP A 88 7.68 -11.74 -10.90
C ASP A 88 6.43 -11.41 -10.09
N VAL A 89 6.22 -10.11 -9.86
CA VAL A 89 5.04 -9.60 -9.17
C VAL A 89 4.39 -8.54 -10.05
N PHE A 90 3.08 -8.65 -10.21
CA PHE A 90 2.23 -7.74 -10.99
C PHE A 90 1.28 -6.99 -10.06
N PRO A 91 1.64 -5.77 -9.61
CA PRO A 91 0.83 -5.04 -8.64
C PRO A 91 -0.60 -4.74 -9.09
N GLU A 92 -0.86 -4.73 -10.40
CA GLU A 92 -2.19 -4.59 -10.98
C GLU A 92 -3.15 -5.71 -10.53
N GLU A 93 -2.63 -6.91 -10.32
CA GLU A 93 -3.42 -8.06 -9.89
C GLU A 93 -3.91 -7.91 -8.45
N PHE A 94 -3.24 -7.10 -7.62
CA PHE A 94 -3.65 -6.84 -6.25
C PHE A 94 -5.06 -6.29 -6.16
N ALA A 95 -5.49 -5.52 -7.18
CA ALA A 95 -6.83 -4.97 -7.24
C ALA A 95 -7.92 -6.06 -7.24
N THR A 96 -7.63 -7.24 -7.82
CA THR A 96 -8.61 -8.32 -7.96
C THR A 96 -8.97 -8.93 -6.62
N PHE A 97 -7.98 -9.12 -5.74
CA PHE A 97 -8.15 -9.79 -4.45
C PHE A 97 -8.28 -8.84 -3.26
N LEU A 98 -7.76 -7.62 -3.34
CA LEU A 98 -7.89 -6.62 -2.27
C LEU A 98 -9.19 -5.82 -2.35
N LEU A 99 -9.72 -5.59 -3.56
CA LEU A 99 -10.74 -4.56 -3.82
C LEU A 99 -12.08 -5.13 -4.29
N GLY A 100 -12.41 -6.35 -3.84
CA GLY A 100 -13.70 -6.99 -4.13
C GLY A 100 -14.89 -6.29 -3.46
N ASP A 101 -14.71 -5.74 -2.25
CA ASP A 101 -15.74 -4.93 -1.57
C ASP A 101 -15.66 -3.47 -2.04
N PRO A 102 -16.71 -2.90 -2.67
CA PRO A 102 -16.73 -1.50 -3.10
C PRO A 102 -16.41 -0.50 -1.98
N ARG A 103 -16.82 -0.82 -0.73
CA ARG A 103 -16.60 0.04 0.44
C ARG A 103 -15.12 0.15 0.81
N LEU A 104 -14.31 -0.86 0.45
CA LEU A 104 -12.86 -0.86 0.61
C LEU A 104 -12.17 -0.31 -0.64
N ARG A 105 -12.70 -0.63 -1.83
CA ARG A 105 -12.15 -0.23 -3.13
C ARG A 105 -12.02 1.27 -3.27
N GLU A 106 -13.10 2.02 -3.04
CA GLU A 106 -13.10 3.47 -3.22
C GLU A 106 -12.06 4.19 -2.36
N PRO A 107 -12.00 3.99 -1.03
CA PRO A 107 -10.97 4.63 -0.21
C PRO A 107 -9.56 4.13 -0.55
N PHE A 108 -9.39 2.85 -0.92
CA PHE A 108 -8.06 2.34 -1.28
C PHE A 108 -7.53 3.03 -2.53
N LEU A 109 -8.33 3.10 -3.60
CA LEU A 109 -7.92 3.78 -4.83
C LEU A 109 -7.67 5.28 -4.58
N ARG A 110 -8.46 5.92 -3.72
CA ARG A 110 -8.29 7.34 -3.38
C ARG A 110 -6.94 7.63 -2.70
N HIS A 111 -6.51 6.79 -1.77
CA HIS A 111 -5.32 7.04 -0.94
C HIS A 111 -4.07 6.30 -1.42
N HIS A 112 -4.26 5.15 -2.07
CA HIS A 112 -3.23 4.13 -2.27
C HIS A 112 -3.21 3.51 -3.66
N ALA A 113 -3.81 4.14 -4.67
CA ALA A 113 -3.75 3.65 -6.06
C ALA A 113 -2.32 3.32 -6.54
N ALA A 114 -1.31 4.09 -6.10
CA ALA A 114 0.08 3.82 -6.46
C ALA A 114 0.61 2.45 -6.01
N LEU A 115 0.00 1.79 -5.01
CA LEU A 115 0.38 0.42 -4.62
C LEU A 115 0.04 -0.61 -5.70
N LEU A 116 -0.84 -0.27 -6.65
CA LEU A 116 -1.22 -1.10 -7.80
C LEU A 116 -0.34 -0.84 -9.02
N GLU A 117 0.65 0.04 -8.91
CA GLU A 117 1.52 0.42 -10.02
C GLU A 117 2.94 -0.09 -9.77
N PRO A 118 3.56 -0.80 -10.73
CA PRO A 118 4.92 -1.32 -10.57
C PRO A 118 5.95 -0.21 -10.32
N GLU A 119 5.73 1.00 -10.84
CA GLU A 119 6.64 2.13 -10.71
C GLU A 119 6.83 2.57 -9.25
N PHE A 120 5.80 2.44 -8.40
CA PHE A 120 5.94 2.73 -6.96
C PHE A 120 6.96 1.78 -6.31
N TRP A 121 6.84 0.49 -6.60
CA TRP A 121 7.69 -0.53 -6.01
C TRP A 121 9.12 -0.44 -6.55
N GLN A 122 9.27 -0.24 -7.85
CA GLN A 122 10.57 -0.01 -8.48
C GLN A 122 11.25 1.25 -7.95
N ASP A 123 10.50 2.30 -7.60
CA ASP A 123 11.07 3.49 -6.93
C ASP A 123 11.57 3.17 -5.53
N CYS A 124 10.80 2.39 -4.76
CA CYS A 124 11.25 1.93 -3.46
C CYS A 124 12.54 1.09 -3.57
N GLN A 125 12.62 0.17 -4.54
CA GLN A 125 13.84 -0.61 -4.82
C GLN A 125 15.03 0.29 -5.11
N ARG A 126 14.91 1.24 -6.05
CA ARG A 126 15.99 2.18 -6.38
C ARG A 126 16.50 2.97 -5.18
N ARG A 127 15.58 3.41 -4.30
CA ARG A 127 15.93 4.20 -3.11
C ARG A 127 16.65 3.35 -2.06
N VAL A 128 16.19 2.11 -1.86
CA VAL A 128 16.85 1.13 -1.00
C VAL A 128 18.26 0.83 -1.52
N GLU A 129 18.41 0.57 -2.81
CA GLU A 129 19.71 0.29 -3.46
C GLU A 129 20.67 1.48 -3.38
N ALA A 130 20.15 2.71 -3.45
CA ALA A 130 20.92 3.92 -3.25
C ALA A 130 21.37 4.13 -1.78
N GLY A 131 20.95 3.25 -0.86
CA GLY A 131 21.25 3.36 0.57
C GLY A 131 20.50 4.50 1.25
N GLU A 132 19.38 4.96 0.69
CA GLU A 132 18.56 5.99 1.33
C GLU A 132 17.96 5.45 2.63
N LEU A 133 18.32 6.06 3.75
CA LEU A 133 17.60 5.86 5.02
C LEU A 133 16.30 6.65 4.95
N VAL A 134 15.20 5.95 4.63
CA VAL A 134 13.87 6.54 4.65
C VAL A 134 13.38 6.62 6.09
N ASP A 135 13.02 7.84 6.54
CA ASP A 135 12.55 8.05 7.90
C ASP A 135 11.25 7.26 8.19
N PHE A 136 11.34 6.33 9.14
CA PHE A 136 10.19 5.64 9.72
C PHE A 136 9.71 6.36 10.99
N PHE A 137 8.42 6.74 11.04
CA PHE A 137 7.86 7.43 12.20
C PHE A 137 6.71 6.62 12.82
N PRO A 138 6.85 6.12 14.06
CA PRO A 138 5.83 5.31 14.72
C PRO A 138 4.60 6.10 15.19
N TYR A 139 4.42 7.34 14.72
CA TYR A 139 3.36 8.26 15.13
C TYR A 139 2.76 9.00 13.93
N PRO A 140 1.48 9.43 14.01
CA PRO A 140 0.81 10.13 12.91
C PRO A 140 1.54 11.40 12.48
N GLU A 141 1.45 11.73 11.19
CA GLU A 141 2.08 12.92 10.62
C GLU A 141 1.61 14.22 11.32
N SER A 142 0.38 14.24 11.83
CA SER A 142 -0.19 15.36 12.60
C SER A 142 0.56 15.67 13.89
N LEU A 143 1.26 14.67 14.46
CA LEU A 143 2.07 14.84 15.66
C LEU A 143 3.50 15.27 15.35
N ARG A 144 3.94 15.25 14.08
CA ARG A 144 5.26 15.77 13.70
C ARG A 144 5.37 17.25 14.09
N PHE A 145 6.45 17.62 14.78
CA PHE A 145 6.67 18.98 15.26
C PHE A 145 6.52 20.06 14.16
N ARG A 146 6.97 19.74 12.94
CA ARG A 146 6.83 20.61 11.76
C ARG A 146 5.37 20.92 11.40
N ASN A 147 4.47 19.97 11.59
CA ASN A 147 3.04 20.12 11.27
C ASN A 147 2.26 20.79 12.42
N ARG A 148 2.65 20.52 13.68
CA ARG A 148 2.07 21.18 14.87
C ARG A 148 2.28 22.70 14.84
N ASN A 149 3.46 23.17 14.41
CA ASN A 149 3.77 24.60 14.33
C ASN A 149 3.02 25.31 13.17
N ARG A 150 2.82 24.62 12.04
CA ARG A 150 2.08 25.14 10.87
C ARG A 150 0.58 25.33 11.17
N ASN A 151 -0.04 24.38 11.88
CA ASN A 151 -1.44 24.51 12.31
C ASN A 151 -1.65 25.60 13.38
N ARG A 152 -0.68 25.77 14.30
CA ARG A 152 -0.73 26.87 15.28
C ARG A 152 -0.70 28.26 14.64
N ASN A 153 0.13 28.46 13.61
CA ASN A 153 0.18 29.74 12.91
C ASN A 153 -1.08 30.03 12.08
N ARG A 154 -1.71 29.01 11.45
CA ARG A 154 -2.98 29.19 10.73
C ARG A 154 -4.13 29.58 11.67
N ASN A 155 -4.25 28.97 12.84
CA ASN A 155 -5.29 29.32 13.81
C ASN A 155 -5.09 30.72 14.41
N ARG A 156 -3.84 31.18 14.60
CA ARG A 156 -3.57 32.56 15.05
C ARG A 156 -3.98 33.62 14.03
N ASN A 157 -3.85 33.35 12.72
CA ASN A 157 -4.28 34.31 11.69
C ASN A 157 -5.80 34.34 11.47
N ARG A 158 -6.52 33.26 11.75
CA ARG A 158 -7.99 33.25 11.67
C ARG A 158 -8.68 34.02 12.81
N ASN A 159 -8.07 34.08 14.00
CA ASN A 159 -8.60 34.85 15.13
C ASN A 159 -8.20 36.34 15.11
N ARG A 160 -7.64 36.84 14.01
CA ARG A 160 -7.23 38.25 13.84
C ARG A 160 -8.00 39.01 12.75
N ASN A 161 -8.94 38.35 12.08
CA ASN A 161 -9.96 38.95 11.21
C ASN A 161 -11.34 38.73 11.82
#